data_AF-A0A847AV34-F1
#
_entry.id   AF-A0A847AV34-F1
#
_cell.length_a   1.000
_cell.length_b   1.000
_cell.length_c   1.000
_cell.angle_alpha   90.00
_cell.angle_beta   90.00
_cell.angle_gamma   90.00
#
_symmetry.space_group_name_H-M   'P 1'
#
loop_
_entity.id
_entity.type
_entity.pdbx_description
1 polymer ?
#
loop_
_entity_poly.entity_id
_entity_poly.type
_entity_poly.pdbx_seq_one_letter_code
_entity_poly.pdbx_strand_id
1 'polypeptide(L)'
;MDKIIECVPNFSEGRDLEKLEKILECFRAKKGVKLLDYSSDQDHNRTVVTIVGEPEAVGSAMVEAIGKAVELIDLNIHEGQHPRMGAVDVIPF
;
A
#
# COMPACT_ATOMS: atom_id res chain seq x y z
N MET A 1 -12.46 15.86 -15.50
CA MET A 1 -11.67 14.77 -14.89
C MET A 1 -10.40 14.78 -15.68
N ASP A 2 -9.44 15.64 -15.29
CA ASP A 2 -8.49 16.17 -16.26
C ASP A 2 -7.06 15.68 -16.02
N LYS A 3 -6.76 15.09 -14.84
CA LYS A 3 -5.48 14.42 -14.57
C LYS A 3 -5.67 13.18 -13.72
N ILE A 4 -5.23 12.04 -14.23
CA ILE A 4 -5.14 10.79 -13.49
C ILE A 4 -3.66 10.45 -13.34
N ILE A 5 -3.26 10.07 -12.13
CA ILE A 5 -1.95 9.48 -11.86
C ILE A 5 -2.13 8.04 -11.41
N GLU A 6 -1.10 7.23 -11.64
CA GLU A 6 -0.95 5.90 -11.06
C GLU A 6 -0.03 6.01 -9.86
N CYS A 7 -0.32 5.25 -8.81
CA CYS A 7 0.59 5.09 -7.69
C CYS A 7 0.72 3.61 -7.37
N VAL A 8 1.96 3.13 -7.22
CA VAL A 8 2.27 1.70 -7.06
C VAL A 8 3.01 1.43 -5.74
N PRO A 9 2.41 1.73 -4.57
CA PRO A 9 3.10 1.58 -3.29
C PRO A 9 3.42 0.12 -2.95
N ASN A 10 4.48 -0.08 -2.19
CA ASN A 10 4.89 -1.41 -1.74
C ASN A 10 4.87 -1.49 -0.21
N PHE A 11 4.18 -2.48 0.32
CA PHE A 11 4.06 -2.73 1.75
C PHE A 11 4.88 -3.96 2.14
N SER A 12 5.62 -3.85 3.24
CA SER A 12 6.38 -4.95 3.85
C SER A 12 5.46 -5.83 4.67
N GLU A 13 4.49 -6.45 4.01
CA GLU A 13 3.59 -7.47 4.53
C GLU A 13 3.04 -8.25 3.34
N GLY A 14 3.06 -9.57 3.41
CA GLY A 14 2.57 -10.47 2.35
C GLY A 14 1.92 -11.73 2.88
N ARG A 15 1.75 -11.86 4.20
CA ARG A 15 1.28 -13.08 4.88
C ARG A 15 0.03 -12.84 5.70
N ASP A 16 -0.02 -11.73 6.45
CA ASP A 16 -1.17 -11.36 7.27
C ASP A 16 -2.20 -10.61 6.43
N LEU A 17 -3.20 -11.36 5.96
CA LEU A 17 -4.27 -10.83 5.14
C LEU A 17 -5.15 -9.82 5.89
N GLU A 18 -5.31 -9.94 7.21
CA GLU A 18 -6.12 -9.00 7.98
C GLU A 18 -5.46 -7.61 8.06
N LYS A 19 -4.13 -7.57 8.22
CA LYS A 19 -3.39 -6.32 8.15
C LYS A 19 -3.47 -5.69 6.77
N LEU A 20 -3.30 -6.50 5.72
CA LEU A 20 -3.37 -6.03 4.34
C LEU A 20 -4.74 -5.46 4.02
N GLU A 21 -5.82 -6.14 4.40
CA GLU A 21 -7.18 -5.66 4.15
C GLU A 21 -7.42 -4.29 4.82
N LYS A 22 -6.98 -4.08 6.07
CA LYS A 22 -7.06 -2.78 6.75
C LYS A 22 -6.29 -1.66 6.04
N ILE A 23 -5.18 -1.98 5.38
CA ILE A 23 -4.40 -1.02 4.57
C ILE A 23 -5.13 -0.75 3.23
N LEU A 24 -5.61 -1.80 2.56
CA LEU A 24 -6.29 -1.69 1.26
C LEU A 24 -7.64 -0.96 1.37
N GLU A 25 -8.31 -1.03 2.52
CA GLU A 25 -9.51 -0.24 2.82
C GLU A 25 -9.28 1.27 2.69
N CYS A 26 -8.06 1.77 2.89
CA CYS A 26 -7.74 3.18 2.67
C CYS A 26 -7.90 3.61 1.20
N PHE A 27 -7.94 2.67 0.26
CA PHE A 27 -8.12 2.93 -1.17
C PHE A 27 -9.52 2.55 -1.68
N ARG A 28 -10.23 1.66 -0.97
CA ARG A 28 -11.59 1.23 -1.32
C ARG A 28 -12.59 2.30 -0.84
N ALA A 29 -13.57 2.62 -1.67
CA ALA A 29 -14.64 3.60 -1.38
C ALA A 29 -14.20 5.07 -1.16
N LYS A 30 -13.01 5.47 -1.59
CA LYS A 30 -12.58 6.88 -1.63
C LYS A 30 -13.00 7.55 -2.92
N LYS A 31 -13.69 8.70 -2.82
CA LYS A 31 -13.98 9.51 -4.02
C LYS A 31 -12.67 10.00 -4.63
N GLY A 32 -12.48 9.72 -5.92
CA GLY A 32 -11.30 10.17 -6.66
C GLY A 32 -10.07 9.25 -6.57
N VAL A 33 -10.17 8.09 -5.92
CA VAL A 33 -9.16 7.03 -5.91
C VAL A 33 -9.81 5.70 -6.24
N LYS A 34 -9.11 4.88 -7.01
CA LYS A 34 -9.54 3.53 -7.36
C LYS A 34 -8.39 2.56 -7.13
N LEU A 35 -8.64 1.55 -6.31
CA LEU A 35 -7.80 0.35 -6.24
C LEU A 35 -8.01 -0.46 -7.53
N LEU A 36 -6.92 -0.65 -8.30
CA LEU A 36 -6.96 -1.44 -9.53
C LEU A 36 -6.56 -2.89 -9.30
N ASP A 37 -5.48 -3.10 -8.56
CA ASP A 37 -4.92 -4.42 -8.31
C ASP A 37 -4.09 -4.43 -7.02
N TYR A 38 -3.87 -5.62 -6.47
CA TYR A 38 -2.82 -5.85 -5.49
C TYR A 38 -2.32 -7.29 -5.62
N SER A 39 -1.01 -7.46 -5.43
CA SER A 39 -0.36 -8.77 -5.48
C SER A 39 0.53 -8.94 -4.26
N SER A 40 0.26 -9.99 -3.49
CA SER A 40 0.99 -10.36 -2.28
C SER A 40 1.85 -11.60 -2.54
N ASP A 41 3.09 -11.56 -2.07
CA ASP A 41 4.03 -12.66 -2.13
C ASP A 41 4.46 -13.04 -0.70
N GLN A 42 4.19 -14.28 -0.31
CA GLN A 42 4.44 -14.78 1.04
C GLN A 42 5.93 -15.04 1.31
N ASP A 43 6.70 -15.45 0.30
CA ASP A 43 8.14 -15.72 0.43
C ASP A 43 8.91 -14.41 0.57
N HIS A 44 8.57 -13.43 -0.25
CA HIS A 44 9.10 -12.08 -0.19
C HIS A 44 8.54 -11.27 1.00
N ASN A 45 7.42 -11.70 1.57
CA ASN A 45 6.64 -10.99 2.59
C ASN A 45 6.37 -9.52 2.18
N ARG A 46 5.84 -9.36 0.97
CA ARG A 46 5.65 -8.05 0.34
C ARG A 46 4.36 -8.03 -0.46
N THR A 47 3.68 -6.89 -0.41
CA THR A 47 2.50 -6.62 -1.24
C THR A 47 2.72 -5.38 -2.10
N VAL A 48 2.50 -5.53 -3.40
CA VAL A 48 2.47 -4.42 -4.36
C VAL A 48 1.01 -4.07 -4.59
N VAL A 49 0.67 -2.79 -4.48
CA VAL A 49 -0.70 -2.30 -4.70
C VAL A 49 -0.66 -1.32 -5.86
N THR A 50 -1.65 -1.37 -6.74
CA THR A 50 -1.80 -0.42 -7.85
C THR A 50 -3.08 0.38 -7.67
N ILE A 51 -2.95 1.69 -7.51
CA ILE A 51 -4.08 2.61 -7.42
C ILE A 51 -3.98 3.69 -8.50
N VAL A 52 -5.13 4.21 -8.92
CA VAL A 52 -5.21 5.37 -9.82
C VAL A 52 -6.20 6.40 -9.29
N GLY A 53 -5.97 7.67 -9.60
CA GLY A 53 -6.89 8.72 -9.17
C GLY A 53 -6.42 10.13 -9.46
N GLU A 54 -7.20 11.10 -8.96
CA GLU A 54 -6.84 12.51 -8.99
C GLU A 54 -5.66 12.75 -8.03
N PRO A 55 -4.63 13.53 -8.39
CA PRO A 55 -3.39 13.64 -7.61
C PRO A 55 -3.56 13.91 -6.11
N GLU A 56 -4.43 14.86 -5.76
CA GLU A 56 -4.68 15.23 -4.36
C GLU A 56 -5.39 14.11 -3.59
N ALA A 57 -6.31 13.39 -4.25
CA ALA A 57 -7.04 12.29 -3.66
C ALA A 57 -6.13 11.08 -3.43
N VAL A 58 -5.26 10.76 -4.40
CA VAL A 58 -4.24 9.70 -4.28
C VAL A 58 -3.27 10.02 -3.15
N GLY A 59 -2.76 11.25 -3.09
CA GLY A 59 -1.87 11.68 -2.00
C GLY A 59 -2.51 11.54 -0.62
N SER A 60 -3.77 11.98 -0.46
CA SER A 60 -4.51 11.87 0.80
C SER A 60 -4.72 10.40 1.21
N ALA A 61 -5.12 9.54 0.27
CA ALA A 61 -5.32 8.12 0.54
C ALA A 61 -4.00 7.42 0.91
N MET A 62 -2.88 7.80 0.27
CA MET A 62 -1.57 7.26 0.59
C MET A 62 -1.11 7.63 1.99
N VAL A 63 -1.32 8.87 2.45
CA VAL A 63 -0.97 9.27 3.82
C VAL A 63 -1.71 8.43 4.86
N GLU A 64 -3.00 8.16 4.64
CA GLU A 64 -3.78 7.29 5.53
C GLU A 64 -3.29 5.83 5.51
N ALA A 65 -3.00 5.30 4.32
CA ALA A 65 -2.48 3.94 4.16
C ALA A 65 -1.10 3.78 4.83
N ILE A 66 -0.23 4.78 4.74
CA ILE A 66 1.06 4.81 5.45
C ILE A 66 0.84 4.75 6.97
N GLY A 67 -0.10 5.56 7.49
CA GLY A 67 -0.44 5.54 8.91
C GLY A 67 -0.88 4.14 9.38
N LYS A 68 -1.75 3.48 8.62
CA LYS A 68 -2.19 2.11 8.91
C LYS A 68 -1.06 1.09 8.80
N ALA A 69 -0.21 1.20 7.78
CA ALA A 69 0.93 0.31 7.62
C ALA A 69 1.91 0.41 8.81
N VAL A 70 2.24 1.62 9.27
CA VAL A 70 3.12 1.85 10.41
C VAL A 70 2.51 1.32 11.72
N GLU A 71 1.19 1.39 11.88
CA GLU A 71 0.49 0.83 13.05
C GLU A 71 0.52 -0.71 13.08
N LEU A 72 0.42 -1.35 11.91
CA LEU A 72 0.18 -2.79 11.79
C LEU A 72 1.44 -3.62 11.51
N ILE A 73 2.46 -3.02 10.90
CA ILE A 73 3.68 -3.72 10.45
C ILE A 73 4.85 -3.35 11.38
N ASP A 74 5.27 -4.32 12.19
CA ASP A 74 6.47 -4.20 13.01
C ASP A 74 7.70 -4.74 12.26
N LEU A 75 8.57 -3.83 11.83
CA LEU A 75 9.80 -4.19 11.12
C LEU A 75 10.86 -4.89 11.99
N ASN A 76 10.77 -4.82 13.32
CA ASN A 76 11.72 -5.50 14.21
C ASN A 76 11.58 -7.02 14.13
N ILE A 77 10.38 -7.51 13.76
CA ILE A 77 10.07 -8.93 13.62
C ILE A 77 9.77 -9.34 12.16
N HIS A 78 9.73 -8.37 11.24
CA HIS A 78 9.44 -8.65 9.85
C HIS A 78 10.60 -9.36 9.16
N GLU A 79 10.34 -10.54 8.60
CA GLU A 79 11.28 -11.30 7.78
C GLU A 79 10.67 -11.66 6.42
N GLY A 80 11.48 -11.54 5.36
CA GLY A 80 11.10 -11.84 3.98
C GLY A 80 12.33 -11.83 3.06
N GLN A 81 12.24 -12.52 1.92
CA GLN A 81 13.37 -12.62 0.97
C GLN A 81 13.66 -11.29 0.23
N HIS A 82 12.69 -10.39 0.16
CA HIS A 82 12.88 -9.09 -0.49
C HIS A 82 13.56 -8.09 0.46
N PRO A 83 14.62 -7.39 0.01
CA PRO A 83 15.15 -6.25 0.74
C PRO A 83 14.06 -5.21 0.99
N ARG A 84 14.07 -4.63 2.19
CA ARG A 84 13.13 -3.59 2.61
C ARG A 84 13.75 -2.70 3.68
N MET A 85 13.37 -1.43 3.67
CA MET A 85 13.74 -0.41 4.65
C MET A 85 12.54 0.11 5.45
N GLY A 86 11.32 0.06 4.90
CA GLY A 86 10.12 0.62 5.52
C GLY A 86 8.92 -0.32 5.57
N ALA A 87 7.96 -0.03 6.45
CA ALA A 87 6.64 -0.69 6.46
C ALA A 87 5.90 -0.41 5.15
N VAL A 88 6.08 0.81 4.63
CA VAL A 88 5.88 1.16 3.23
C VAL A 88 7.26 1.46 2.65
N ASP A 89 7.69 0.67 1.67
CA ASP A 89 9.08 0.68 1.22
C ASP A 89 9.34 1.72 0.12
N VAL A 90 8.42 1.83 -0.83
CA VAL A 90 8.48 2.82 -1.91
C VAL A 90 7.07 3.23 -2.32
N ILE A 91 6.93 4.48 -2.78
CA ILE A 91 5.67 5.08 -3.22
C ILE A 91 5.92 5.85 -4.53
N PRO A 92 5.95 5.17 -5.69
CA PRO A 92 6.08 5.80 -6.99
C PRO A 92 4.74 6.42 -7.43
N PHE A 93 4.81 7.52 -8.20
CA PHE A 93 3.69 8.26 -8.79
C PHE A 93 3.95 8.57 -10.27
#